data_AF-A0A0C4EAI8-F1
#
_entry.id   AF-A0A0C4EAI8-F1
#
_cell.length_a   1.000
_cell.length_b   1.000
_cell.length_c   1.000
_cell.angle_alpha   90.00
_cell.angle_beta   90.00
_cell.angle_gamma   90.00
#
_symmetry.space_group_name_H-M   'P 1'
#
loop_
_entity.id
_entity.type
_entity.pdbx_description
1 polymer ?
#
loop_
_entity_poly.entity_id
_entity_poly.type
_entity_poly.pdbx_seq_one_letter_code
_entity_poly.pdbx_strand_id
1 'polypeptide(L)'
;MQSSALQDLAHPLIEFQSLTKALLRRWKEVRVDLERPEHRRALKGLHLASAPDRGHLNGDSTATVTATVASDTAPTTTAALAKKASRRHNPEKWRRLGFETESPTADFDVPGFLGMMDLTDYVRKHEDGFQKLLLEQSSRPLAERCPVARASFAITMVLYEHFEVEKSDLEDPRTYQALEAASAKGGGGAAGSGYDKVFRPLLLQWSRLHTAGLHAFFRLWKVTRAERDDFDKVAELVRILIEQVVGQATRTKDVGEVEEELQEYDCTRLRELQMSLLELSFEDQWGQHISVVSNVSAPTGDDGSASSMSTLQNGTGGGGKTNGNGGSAPPPKSTTKITVYSYVDAEEAARGGEAREQAILTLYPLNHSLASEWLDGLLMLLNQQPITSDTNKLVALVSDYGLKIRLLNVRVEAVYQGPPPGAGVVPSREGLDDDYYYEL
;
A
#
# COMPACT_ATOMS: atom_id res chain seq x y z
N MET A 1 -12.72 42.95 10.96
CA MET A 1 -13.60 42.89 9.77
C MET A 1 -13.19 41.79 8.77
N GLN A 2 -12.03 41.13 8.88
CA GLN A 2 -11.67 40.02 7.96
C GLN A 2 -12.26 38.65 8.34
N SER A 3 -12.74 38.45 9.58
CA SER A 3 -13.26 37.13 10.01
C SER A 3 -14.68 36.83 9.52
N SER A 4 -15.53 37.85 9.30
CA SER A 4 -16.91 37.65 8.85
C SER A 4 -16.97 37.22 7.38
N ALA A 5 -16.13 37.82 6.52
CA ALA A 5 -16.09 37.48 5.09
C ALA A 5 -15.72 36.01 4.82
N LEU A 6 -14.87 35.41 5.67
CA LEU A 6 -14.52 33.99 5.56
C LEU A 6 -15.70 33.09 5.97
N GLN A 7 -16.43 33.45 7.02
CA GLN A 7 -17.63 32.73 7.44
C GLN A 7 -18.74 32.81 6.38
N ASP A 8 -18.92 33.99 5.76
CA ASP A 8 -19.92 34.22 4.72
C ASP A 8 -19.61 33.42 3.43
N LEU A 9 -18.33 33.28 3.07
CA LEU A 9 -17.90 32.54 1.88
C LEU A 9 -17.67 31.04 2.13
N ALA A 10 -17.59 30.61 3.39
CA ALA A 10 -17.31 29.22 3.75
C ALA A 10 -18.36 28.24 3.20
N HIS A 11 -19.65 28.57 3.36
CA HIS A 11 -20.74 27.72 2.90
C HIS A 11 -20.75 27.56 1.37
N PRO A 12 -20.74 28.64 0.55
CA PRO A 12 -20.65 28.51 -0.91
C PRO A 12 -19.43 27.72 -1.39
N LEU A 13 -18.28 27.87 -0.72
CA LEU A 13 -17.06 27.15 -1.09
C LEU A 13 -17.15 25.65 -0.78
N ILE A 14 -17.79 25.25 0.33
CA ILE A 14 -18.05 23.83 0.63
C ILE A 14 -19.05 23.24 -0.35
N GLU A 15 -20.10 23.97 -0.69
CA GLU A 15 -21.06 23.56 -1.72
C GLU A 15 -20.35 23.35 -3.05
N PHE A 16 -19.50 24.28 -3.48
CA PHE A 16 -18.71 24.14 -4.70
C PHE A 16 -17.76 22.93 -4.65
N GLN A 17 -17.11 22.68 -3.51
CA GLN A 17 -16.28 21.50 -3.31
C GLN A 17 -17.12 20.20 -3.42
N SER A 18 -18.31 20.18 -2.81
CA SER A 18 -19.22 19.03 -2.86
C SER A 18 -19.75 18.76 -4.27
N LEU A 19 -20.09 19.81 -5.02
CA LEU A 19 -20.51 19.72 -6.42
C LEU A 19 -19.37 19.20 -7.31
N THR A 20 -18.14 19.64 -7.05
CA THR A 20 -16.96 19.13 -7.75
C THR A 20 -16.80 17.63 -7.51
N LYS A 21 -16.91 17.17 -6.25
CA LYS A 21 -16.87 15.73 -5.95
C LYS A 21 -18.02 14.97 -6.61
N ALA A 22 -19.24 15.48 -6.55
CA ALA A 22 -20.39 14.87 -7.20
C ALA A 22 -20.18 14.71 -8.71
N LEU A 23 -19.61 15.72 -9.37
CA LEU A 23 -19.29 15.67 -10.79
C LEU A 23 -18.17 14.67 -11.10
N LEU A 24 -17.10 14.61 -10.30
CA LEU A 24 -16.05 13.58 -10.44
C LEU A 24 -16.60 12.16 -10.27
N ARG A 25 -17.48 11.95 -9.28
CA ARG A 25 -18.19 10.69 -9.06
C ARG A 25 -19.03 10.29 -10.28
N ARG A 26 -19.81 11.23 -10.82
CA ARG A 26 -20.60 11.00 -12.04
C ARG A 26 -19.73 10.65 -13.23
N TRP A 27 -18.58 11.31 -13.41
CA TRP A 27 -17.67 10.97 -14.50
C TRP A 27 -17.03 9.60 -14.33
N LYS A 28 -16.73 9.15 -13.11
CA LYS A 28 -16.28 7.78 -12.85
C LYS A 28 -17.37 6.74 -13.13
N GLU A 29 -18.63 7.03 -12.81
CA GLU A 29 -19.76 6.12 -13.06
C GLU A 29 -20.08 5.96 -14.56
N VAL A 30 -19.80 6.97 -15.38
CA VAL A 30 -20.03 6.91 -16.82
C VAL A 30 -19.08 5.90 -17.46
N ARG A 31 -19.63 4.80 -17.95
CA ARG A 31 -18.88 3.78 -18.69
C ARG A 31 -18.38 4.30 -20.03
N VAL A 32 -17.18 3.87 -20.40
CA VAL A 32 -16.57 4.18 -21.68
C VAL A 32 -17.18 3.33 -22.78
N ASP A 33 -18.05 3.94 -23.56
CA ASP A 33 -18.66 3.37 -24.75
C ASP A 33 -18.03 3.91 -26.05
N LEU A 34 -17.60 3.03 -26.96
CA LEU A 34 -17.00 3.38 -28.25
C LEU A 34 -18.04 3.82 -29.30
N GLU A 35 -19.32 3.61 -29.06
CA GLU A 35 -20.41 4.11 -29.90
C GLU A 35 -20.60 5.62 -29.74
N ARG A 36 -20.31 6.15 -28.55
CA ARG A 36 -20.40 7.59 -28.26
C ARG A 36 -19.32 8.38 -29.01
N PRO A 37 -19.68 9.44 -29.75
CA PRO A 37 -18.73 10.20 -30.57
C PRO A 37 -17.68 10.94 -29.73
N GLU A 38 -18.02 11.32 -28.49
CA GLU A 38 -17.12 12.01 -27.56
C GLU A 38 -15.97 11.09 -27.12
N HIS A 39 -16.28 9.88 -26.67
CA HIS A 39 -15.29 8.90 -26.23
C HIS A 39 -14.39 8.47 -27.39
N ARG A 40 -14.98 8.26 -28.57
CA ARG A 40 -14.22 7.95 -29.79
C ARG A 40 -13.26 9.08 -30.16
N ARG A 41 -13.70 10.35 -30.03
CA ARG A 41 -12.85 11.52 -30.30
C ARG A 41 -11.70 11.61 -29.30
N ALA A 42 -11.96 11.34 -28.02
CA ALA A 42 -10.95 11.32 -26.96
C ALA A 42 -9.85 10.28 -27.26
N LEU A 43 -10.24 9.03 -27.53
CA LEU A 43 -9.32 7.95 -27.89
C LEU A 43 -8.58 8.21 -29.21
N LYS A 44 -9.25 8.79 -30.20
CA LYS A 44 -8.58 9.20 -31.45
C LYS A 44 -7.53 10.28 -31.20
N GLY A 45 -7.84 11.26 -30.35
CA GLY A 45 -6.88 12.30 -29.95
C GLY A 45 -5.66 11.72 -29.27
N LEU A 46 -5.86 10.80 -28.31
CA LEU A 46 -4.78 10.09 -27.61
C LEU A 46 -3.86 9.34 -28.59
N HIS A 47 -4.44 8.61 -29.53
CA HIS A 47 -3.67 7.87 -30.53
C HIS A 47 -2.88 8.79 -31.47
N LEU A 48 -3.46 9.90 -31.92
CA LEU A 48 -2.77 10.86 -32.78
C LEU A 48 -1.60 11.53 -32.05
N ALA A 49 -1.82 11.96 -30.81
CA ALA A 49 -0.79 12.57 -29.96
C ALA A 49 0.37 11.60 -29.66
N SER A 50 0.12 10.28 -29.69
CA SER A 50 1.18 9.28 -29.53
C SER A 50 2.15 9.16 -30.72
N ALA A 51 1.93 9.88 -31.83
CA ALA A 51 2.74 9.85 -33.05
C ALA A 51 3.02 8.41 -33.56
N PRO A 52 2.00 7.66 -34.03
CA PRO A 52 2.13 6.25 -34.40
C PRO A 52 3.13 5.99 -35.53
N ASP A 53 3.26 6.93 -36.48
CA ASP A 53 4.01 6.74 -37.73
C ASP A 53 5.51 7.07 -37.64
N ARG A 54 5.98 7.76 -36.58
CA ARG A 54 7.41 8.08 -36.43
C ARG A 54 8.30 6.84 -36.18
N GLY A 55 7.73 5.75 -35.66
CA GLY A 55 8.47 4.50 -35.42
C GLY A 55 8.70 3.64 -36.68
N HIS A 56 7.89 3.82 -37.72
CA HIS A 56 8.01 3.04 -38.97
C HIS A 56 8.85 3.74 -40.05
N LEU A 57 9.17 5.03 -39.88
CA LEU A 57 9.90 5.82 -40.88
C LEU A 57 11.43 5.73 -40.74
N ASN A 58 11.96 5.16 -39.65
CA ASN A 58 13.41 4.98 -39.47
C ASN A 58 14.01 3.83 -40.33
N GLY A 59 13.22 3.23 -41.23
CA GLY A 59 13.66 2.15 -42.12
C GLY A 59 13.63 2.45 -43.61
N ASP A 60 13.16 3.62 -44.05
CA ASP A 60 13.18 3.96 -45.48
C ASP A 60 13.34 5.47 -45.70
N SER A 61 14.59 5.90 -45.75
CA SER A 61 14.98 7.24 -46.16
C SER A 61 14.64 7.45 -47.63
N THR A 62 13.61 8.25 -47.95
CA THR A 62 13.59 9.30 -49.00
C THR A 62 12.16 9.62 -49.45
N ALA A 63 11.57 10.69 -48.93
CA ALA A 63 10.55 11.43 -49.65
C ALA A 63 10.54 12.89 -49.18
N THR A 64 11.37 13.65 -49.88
CA THR A 64 11.53 15.09 -49.88
C THR A 64 10.21 15.86 -49.82
N VAL A 65 10.22 16.90 -49.00
CA VAL A 65 9.25 17.99 -48.93
C VAL A 65 9.08 18.64 -50.30
N THR A 66 7.89 18.53 -50.89
CA THR A 66 7.35 19.54 -51.82
C THR A 66 5.87 19.72 -51.57
N ALA A 67 5.54 20.84 -50.93
CA ALA A 67 4.20 21.40 -50.95
C ALA A 67 3.95 21.97 -52.35
N THR A 68 3.07 21.33 -53.12
CA THR A 68 2.48 21.94 -54.32
C THR A 68 0.96 21.84 -54.24
N VAL A 69 0.36 23.03 -54.22
CA VAL A 69 -1.03 23.42 -54.47
C VAL A 69 -1.80 22.45 -55.37
N ALA A 70 -2.95 21.99 -54.89
CA ALA A 70 -3.92 21.21 -55.64
C ALA A 70 -4.82 22.11 -56.50
N SER A 71 -4.96 21.77 -57.77
CA SER A 71 -6.12 22.10 -58.61
C SER A 71 -6.75 20.81 -59.13
N ASP A 72 -8.09 20.84 -59.22
CA ASP A 72 -9.02 19.77 -59.55
C ASP A 72 -8.65 18.93 -60.78
N THR A 73 -8.79 17.60 -60.66
CA THR A 73 -9.75 16.77 -61.44
C THR A 73 -9.57 15.27 -61.14
N ALA A 74 -10.68 14.58 -60.86
CA ALA A 74 -10.80 13.12 -60.93
C ALA A 74 -11.02 12.70 -62.42
N PRO A 75 -10.88 11.42 -62.85
CA PRO A 75 -10.96 10.18 -62.06
C PRO A 75 -9.91 9.09 -62.42
N THR A 76 -9.87 7.99 -61.65
CA THR A 76 -9.80 6.57 -62.12
C THR A 76 -9.26 5.63 -61.01
N THR A 77 -10.18 4.77 -60.60
CA THR A 77 -10.25 3.51 -59.82
C THR A 77 -9.04 2.63 -59.42
N THR A 78 -7.77 3.05 -59.44
CA THR A 78 -6.66 2.20 -58.91
C THR A 78 -5.87 2.81 -57.75
N ALA A 79 -5.96 4.13 -57.52
CA ALA A 79 -5.33 4.80 -56.38
C ALA A 79 -6.06 4.60 -55.03
N ALA A 80 -7.33 4.16 -55.06
CA ALA A 80 -8.14 3.95 -53.86
C ALA A 80 -7.75 2.69 -53.07
N LEU A 81 -7.11 1.71 -53.72
CA LEU A 81 -6.62 0.49 -53.07
C LEU A 81 -5.26 0.72 -52.38
N ALA A 82 -4.41 1.58 -52.95
CA ALA A 82 -3.10 1.93 -52.37
C ALA A 82 -3.21 2.84 -51.13
N LYS A 83 -4.16 3.80 -51.09
CA LYS A 83 -4.45 4.59 -49.88
C LYS A 83 -5.08 3.78 -48.74
N LYS A 84 -5.55 2.55 -49.02
CA LYS A 84 -6.12 1.63 -48.02
C LYS A 84 -5.04 0.78 -47.33
N ALA A 85 -3.87 0.62 -47.94
CA ALA A 85 -2.75 -0.15 -47.40
C ALA A 85 -1.89 0.62 -46.37
N SER A 86 -1.93 1.96 -46.38
CA SER A 86 -1.27 2.80 -45.35
C SER A 86 -2.00 2.81 -44.00
N ARG A 87 -3.26 2.36 -43.95
CA ARG A 87 -3.98 2.07 -42.69
C ARG A 87 -3.63 0.68 -42.15
N ARG A 88 -2.36 0.29 -42.25
CA ARG A 88 -1.93 -0.99 -41.70
C ARG A 88 -2.06 -0.89 -40.18
N HIS A 89 -3.05 -1.59 -39.66
CA HIS A 89 -3.36 -1.71 -38.24
C HIS A 89 -2.06 -2.01 -37.47
N ASN A 90 -1.53 -1.04 -36.73
CA ASN A 90 -0.43 -1.31 -35.81
C ASN A 90 -0.94 -2.35 -34.80
N PRO A 91 -0.40 -3.58 -34.77
CA PRO A 91 -0.92 -4.65 -33.92
C PRO A 91 -0.78 -4.34 -32.42
N GLU A 92 0.01 -3.33 -32.05
CA GLU A 92 0.24 -2.89 -30.67
C GLU A 92 -0.24 -1.45 -30.42
N LYS A 93 -1.34 -1.05 -31.07
CA LYS A 93 -1.83 0.32 -31.04
C LYS A 93 -2.06 0.81 -29.61
N TRP A 94 -2.66 -0.02 -28.76
CA TRP A 94 -3.01 0.37 -27.39
C TRP A 94 -2.02 -0.19 -26.37
N ARG A 95 -1.46 -1.38 -26.59
CA ARG A 95 -0.42 -1.93 -25.71
C ARG A 95 0.80 -1.03 -25.61
N ARG A 96 1.20 -0.36 -26.71
CA ARG A 96 2.30 0.61 -26.69
C ARG A 96 2.06 1.78 -25.73
N LEU A 97 0.80 2.16 -25.52
CA LEU A 97 0.41 3.24 -24.60
C LEU A 97 0.26 2.75 -23.16
N GLY A 98 0.42 1.45 -22.90
CA GLY A 98 0.29 0.86 -21.58
C GLY A 98 -1.11 0.37 -21.22
N PHE A 99 -1.98 0.14 -22.21
CA PHE A 99 -3.23 -0.62 -22.02
C PHE A 99 -2.92 -2.12 -21.90
N GLU A 100 -3.73 -2.88 -21.17
CA GLU A 100 -3.51 -4.32 -20.97
C GLU A 100 -3.79 -5.11 -22.25
N THR A 101 -4.83 -4.68 -22.97
CA THR A 101 -5.27 -5.33 -24.20
C THR A 101 -5.34 -4.32 -25.35
N GLU A 102 -5.50 -4.83 -26.57
CA GLU A 102 -5.79 -3.99 -27.74
C GLU A 102 -7.23 -3.45 -27.75
N SER A 103 -8.07 -3.89 -26.80
CA SER A 103 -9.36 -3.30 -26.53
C SER A 103 -9.26 -2.41 -25.28
N PRO A 104 -9.18 -1.08 -25.43
CA PRO A 104 -8.98 -0.20 -24.28
C PRO A 104 -10.20 -0.15 -23.34
N THR A 105 -11.36 -0.69 -23.74
CA THR A 105 -12.62 -0.62 -22.99
C THR A 105 -12.53 -1.24 -21.59
N ALA A 106 -11.90 -2.41 -21.45
CA ALA A 106 -11.83 -3.11 -20.17
C ALA A 106 -11.03 -2.33 -19.12
N ASP A 107 -9.96 -1.66 -19.54
CA ASP A 107 -9.11 -0.85 -18.65
C ASP A 107 -9.84 0.37 -18.08
N PHE A 108 -10.97 0.77 -18.67
CA PHE A 108 -11.82 1.85 -18.18
C PHE A 108 -12.92 1.40 -17.22
N ASP A 109 -13.06 0.11 -16.91
CA ASP A 109 -14.15 -0.37 -16.05
C ASP A 109 -14.09 0.21 -14.63
N VAL A 110 -12.88 0.39 -14.10
CA VAL A 110 -12.63 0.97 -12.76
C VAL A 110 -12.59 2.51 -12.77
N PRO A 111 -11.74 3.16 -13.60
CA PRO A 111 -11.61 4.62 -13.58
C PRO A 111 -12.71 5.35 -14.37
N GLY A 112 -13.49 4.64 -15.19
CA GLY A 112 -14.60 5.18 -15.97
C GLY A 112 -14.17 6.26 -16.97
N PHE A 113 -15.13 7.12 -17.31
CA PHE A 113 -14.87 8.27 -18.17
C PHE A 113 -13.95 9.31 -17.50
N LEU A 114 -13.91 9.37 -16.17
CA LEU A 114 -12.97 10.21 -15.43
C LEU A 114 -11.51 9.90 -15.81
N GLY A 115 -11.10 8.62 -15.78
CA GLY A 115 -9.74 8.24 -16.18
C GLY A 115 -9.43 8.51 -17.65
N MET A 116 -10.41 8.36 -18.55
CA MET A 116 -10.26 8.76 -19.95
C MET A 116 -10.00 10.27 -20.07
N MET A 117 -10.77 11.08 -19.34
CA MET A 117 -10.64 12.52 -19.37
C MET A 117 -9.28 12.96 -18.85
N ASP A 118 -8.85 12.44 -17.69
CA ASP A 118 -7.55 12.75 -17.09
C ASP A 118 -6.38 12.39 -18.01
N LEU A 119 -6.37 11.17 -18.57
CA LEU A 119 -5.32 10.73 -19.50
C LEU A 119 -5.28 11.62 -20.75
N THR A 120 -6.43 11.95 -21.31
CA THR A 120 -6.47 12.79 -22.52
C THR A 120 -6.12 14.25 -22.26
N ASP A 121 -6.45 14.78 -21.08
CA ASP A 121 -6.05 16.11 -20.66
C ASP A 121 -4.53 16.19 -20.46
N TYR A 122 -3.94 15.22 -19.76
CA TYR A 122 -2.49 15.10 -19.59
C TYR A 122 -1.76 15.07 -20.95
N VAL A 123 -2.18 14.18 -21.85
CA VAL A 123 -1.54 14.00 -23.15
C VAL A 123 -1.65 15.25 -24.03
N ARG A 124 -2.77 15.99 -23.95
CA ARG A 124 -2.92 17.25 -24.69
C ARG A 124 -2.01 18.35 -24.17
N LYS A 125 -1.82 18.43 -22.84
CA LYS A 125 -0.97 19.45 -22.21
C LYS A 125 0.52 19.14 -22.33
N HIS A 126 0.88 17.86 -22.37
CA HIS A 126 2.26 17.38 -22.35
C HIS A 126 2.61 16.53 -23.58
N GLU A 127 2.10 16.89 -24.77
CA GLU A 127 2.24 16.08 -25.99
C GLU A 127 3.70 15.72 -26.30
N ASP A 128 4.60 16.70 -26.30
CA ASP A 128 6.04 16.47 -26.57
C ASP A 128 6.69 15.57 -25.52
N GLY A 129 6.35 15.77 -24.25
CA GLY A 129 6.86 14.97 -23.14
C GLY A 129 6.36 13.52 -23.21
N PHE A 130 5.08 13.34 -23.54
CA PHE A 130 4.44 12.05 -23.74
C PHE A 130 5.07 11.29 -24.92
N GLN A 131 5.32 11.95 -26.06
CA GLN A 131 5.99 11.33 -27.20
C GLN A 131 7.41 10.88 -26.86
N LYS A 132 8.18 11.71 -26.13
CA LYS A 132 9.53 11.34 -25.66
C LYS A 132 9.48 10.16 -24.70
N LEU A 133 8.53 10.14 -23.78
CA LEU A 133 8.32 9.03 -22.85
C LEU A 133 8.02 7.72 -23.59
N LEU A 134 7.11 7.73 -24.58
CA LEU A 134 6.81 6.54 -25.37
C LEU A 134 8.02 6.04 -26.17
N LEU A 135 8.85 6.95 -26.68
CA LEU A 135 10.09 6.60 -27.36
C LEU A 135 11.09 5.94 -26.39
N GLU A 136 11.24 6.51 -25.18
CA GLU A 136 12.06 5.92 -24.11
C GLU A 136 11.56 4.53 -23.70
N GLN A 137 10.24 4.31 -23.64
CA GLN A 137 9.70 2.98 -23.34
C GLN A 137 9.93 2.00 -24.48
N SER A 138 9.89 2.46 -25.73
CA SER A 138 10.07 1.59 -26.90
C SER A 138 11.46 0.97 -27.00
N SER A 139 12.49 1.63 -26.45
CA SER A 139 13.86 1.10 -26.40
C SER A 139 14.10 0.12 -25.25
N ARG A 140 13.15 -0.03 -24.31
CA ARG A 140 13.25 -0.94 -23.16
C ARG A 140 12.61 -2.32 -23.45
N PRO A 141 13.06 -3.40 -22.78
CA PRO A 141 12.38 -4.70 -22.80
C PRO A 141 10.93 -4.61 -22.32
N LEU A 142 10.05 -5.48 -22.83
CA LEU A 142 8.62 -5.48 -22.49
C LEU A 142 8.31 -5.55 -20.99
N ALA A 143 9.14 -6.25 -20.22
CA ALA A 143 8.97 -6.42 -18.76
C ALA A 143 9.28 -5.14 -17.96
N GLU A 144 10.14 -4.25 -18.48
CA GLU A 144 10.57 -3.02 -17.79
C GLU A 144 9.80 -1.78 -18.23
N ARG A 145 8.92 -1.92 -19.23
CA ARG A 145 8.13 -0.82 -19.77
C ARG A 145 7.09 -0.35 -18.77
N CYS A 146 7.09 0.93 -18.48
CA CYS A 146 6.05 1.57 -17.66
C CYS A 146 4.73 1.63 -18.45
N PRO A 147 3.63 1.05 -17.93
CA PRO A 147 2.33 1.13 -18.60
C PRO A 147 1.69 2.50 -18.35
N VAL A 148 1.93 3.45 -19.25
CA VAL A 148 1.55 4.87 -19.10
C VAL A 148 0.05 5.08 -18.86
N ALA A 149 -0.82 4.41 -19.63
CA ALA A 149 -2.27 4.51 -19.45
C ALA A 149 -2.71 3.99 -18.06
N ARG A 150 -2.24 2.81 -17.65
CA ARG A 150 -2.53 2.27 -16.30
C ARG A 150 -2.00 3.17 -15.20
N ALA A 151 -0.80 3.73 -15.35
CA ALA A 151 -0.24 4.68 -14.39
C ALA A 151 -1.17 5.90 -14.23
N SER A 152 -1.64 6.48 -15.35
CA SER A 152 -2.62 7.56 -15.33
C SER A 152 -3.91 7.19 -14.57
N PHE A 153 -4.43 5.97 -14.79
CA PHE A 153 -5.64 5.51 -14.09
C PHE A 153 -5.40 5.26 -12.60
N ALA A 154 -4.25 4.72 -12.23
CA ALA A 154 -3.88 4.56 -10.82
C ALA A 154 -3.85 5.92 -10.10
N ILE A 155 -3.28 6.96 -10.72
CA ILE A 155 -3.28 8.31 -10.13
C ILE A 155 -4.70 8.89 -10.02
N THR A 156 -5.53 8.73 -11.05
CA THR A 156 -6.95 9.11 -10.99
C THR A 156 -7.64 8.46 -9.78
N MET A 157 -7.41 7.17 -9.55
CA MET A 157 -8.04 6.43 -8.46
C MET A 157 -7.46 6.81 -7.08
N VAL A 158 -6.14 6.99 -6.98
CA VAL A 158 -5.50 7.47 -5.75
C VAL A 158 -6.03 8.84 -5.34
N LEU A 159 -6.16 9.78 -6.28
CA LEU A 159 -6.75 11.09 -6.01
C LEU A 159 -8.24 10.97 -5.65
N TYR A 160 -8.99 10.12 -6.34
CA TYR A 160 -10.41 9.89 -6.08
C TYR A 160 -10.66 9.39 -4.65
N GLU A 161 -9.81 8.46 -4.19
CA GLU A 161 -9.85 7.90 -2.84
C GLU A 161 -9.33 8.90 -1.80
N HIS A 162 -8.22 9.57 -2.07
CA HIS A 162 -7.61 10.57 -1.17
C HIS A 162 -8.59 11.71 -0.83
N PHE A 163 -9.32 12.20 -1.84
CA PHE A 163 -10.34 13.23 -1.65
C PHE A 163 -11.70 12.68 -1.21
N GLU A 164 -11.82 11.37 -1.00
CA GLU A 164 -13.04 10.69 -0.57
C GLU A 164 -14.24 11.06 -1.43
N VAL A 165 -14.05 11.08 -2.75
CA VAL A 165 -15.08 11.51 -3.71
C VAL A 165 -16.33 10.63 -3.62
N GLU A 166 -16.17 9.35 -3.28
CA GLU A 166 -17.30 8.42 -3.09
C GLU A 166 -18.20 8.79 -1.91
N LYS A 167 -17.64 9.40 -0.85
CA LYS A 167 -18.34 9.66 0.41
C LYS A 167 -19.09 11.00 0.41
N SER A 168 -19.01 11.79 -0.67
CA SER A 168 -19.69 13.08 -0.74
C SER A 168 -21.15 12.90 -1.13
N ASP A 169 -22.01 12.75 -0.13
CA ASP A 169 -23.41 13.16 -0.30
C ASP A 169 -23.48 14.69 -0.14
N LEU A 170 -24.24 15.34 -1.02
CA LEU A 170 -24.44 16.80 -1.05
C LEU A 170 -24.98 17.37 0.27
N GLU A 171 -25.40 16.50 1.19
CA GLU A 171 -26.02 16.81 2.46
C GLU A 171 -25.40 16.04 3.63
N ASP A 172 -24.07 15.84 3.70
CA ASP A 172 -23.49 15.23 4.91
C ASP A 172 -23.64 16.21 6.10
N PRO A 173 -24.57 15.97 7.05
CA PRO A 173 -24.81 16.88 8.16
C PRO A 173 -23.56 17.02 9.03
N ARG A 174 -22.64 16.04 8.97
CA ARG A 174 -21.35 16.09 9.67
C ARG A 174 -20.41 17.15 9.11
N THR A 175 -20.47 17.45 7.82
CA THR A 175 -19.63 18.49 7.20
C THR A 175 -20.10 19.89 7.63
N TYR A 176 -21.42 20.12 7.66
CA TYR A 176 -22.00 21.37 8.17
C TYR A 176 -21.81 21.52 9.69
N GLN A 177 -21.95 20.44 10.46
CA GLN A 177 -21.66 20.44 11.90
C GLN A 177 -20.17 20.68 12.18
N ALA A 178 -19.26 20.10 11.39
CA ALA A 178 -17.83 20.34 11.51
C ALA A 178 -17.49 21.80 11.17
N LEU A 179 -18.18 22.41 10.21
CA LEU A 179 -18.05 23.82 9.88
C LEU A 179 -18.55 24.72 11.01
N GLU A 180 -19.72 24.43 11.58
CA GLU A 180 -20.24 25.17 12.74
C GLU A 180 -19.32 25.02 13.96
N ALA A 181 -18.80 23.82 14.22
CA ALA A 181 -17.84 23.58 15.29
C ALA A 181 -16.50 24.31 15.05
N ALA A 182 -16.06 24.42 13.79
CA ALA A 182 -14.88 25.19 13.39
C ALA A 182 -15.11 26.70 13.58
N SER A 183 -16.32 27.18 13.33
CA SER A 183 -16.74 28.57 13.55
C SER A 183 -16.89 28.91 15.05
N ALA A 184 -17.43 27.98 15.85
CA ALA A 184 -17.68 28.16 17.29
C ALA A 184 -16.40 28.19 18.15
N LYS A 185 -15.31 27.55 17.72
CA LYS A 185 -14.00 27.56 18.42
C LYS A 185 -13.17 28.84 18.23
N GLY A 186 -13.74 29.90 17.63
CA GLY A 186 -13.05 31.15 17.27
C GLY A 186 -12.59 32.08 18.41
N GLY A 187 -12.24 31.55 19.59
CA GLY A 187 -11.94 32.37 20.78
C GLY A 187 -10.53 32.26 21.39
N GLY A 188 -9.69 31.26 21.07
CA GLY A 188 -8.42 31.15 21.82
C GLY A 188 -7.42 30.03 21.50
N GLY A 189 -7.55 29.28 20.41
CA GLY A 189 -6.55 28.27 20.06
C GLY A 189 -6.60 27.86 18.59
N ALA A 190 -5.47 28.00 17.89
CA ALA A 190 -5.20 27.53 16.53
C ALA A 190 -6.39 27.64 15.54
N ALA A 191 -6.80 28.87 15.21
CA ALA A 191 -7.95 29.20 14.35
C ALA A 191 -7.95 28.58 12.93
N GLY A 192 -6.90 27.86 12.52
CA GLY A 192 -6.83 27.14 11.24
C GLY A 192 -7.34 25.69 11.27
N SER A 193 -7.24 25.00 12.41
CA SER A 193 -7.30 23.52 12.46
C SER A 193 -8.66 22.92 12.06
N GLY A 194 -9.77 23.62 12.31
CA GLY A 194 -11.11 23.14 11.93
C GLY A 194 -11.40 23.34 10.44
N TYR A 195 -11.05 24.52 9.91
CA TYR A 195 -11.25 24.85 8.50
C TYR A 195 -10.30 24.05 7.59
N ASP A 196 -9.06 23.81 8.01
CA ASP A 196 -8.09 23.03 7.22
C ASP A 196 -8.51 21.57 7.01
N LYS A 197 -9.34 21.01 7.91
CA LYS A 197 -9.88 19.65 7.75
C LYS A 197 -11.05 19.57 6.78
N VAL A 198 -11.83 20.64 6.67
CA VAL A 198 -13.07 20.69 5.87
C VAL A 198 -12.78 21.21 4.46
N PHE A 199 -11.96 22.25 4.36
CA PHE A 199 -11.57 22.88 3.10
C PHE A 199 -10.34 22.19 2.53
N ARG A 200 -10.53 21.55 1.37
CA ARG A 200 -9.46 20.93 0.57
C ARG A 200 -9.39 21.60 -0.80
N PRO A 201 -8.87 22.85 -0.89
CA PRO A 201 -8.88 23.64 -2.13
C PRO A 201 -8.10 22.98 -3.26
N LEU A 202 -7.12 22.13 -2.94
CA LEU A 202 -6.35 21.35 -3.90
C LEU A 202 -7.23 20.43 -4.77
N LEU A 203 -8.42 20.00 -4.29
CA LEU A 203 -9.38 19.25 -5.11
C LEU A 203 -9.76 19.98 -6.40
N LEU A 204 -9.86 21.31 -6.33
CA LEU A 204 -10.24 22.15 -7.48
C LEU A 204 -9.14 22.21 -8.54
N GLN A 205 -7.91 21.83 -8.17
CA GLN A 205 -6.75 21.74 -9.05
C GLN A 205 -6.49 20.29 -9.51
N TRP A 206 -7.55 19.51 -9.69
CA TRP A 206 -7.52 18.08 -10.05
C TRP A 206 -6.51 17.75 -11.16
N SER A 207 -6.59 18.43 -12.31
CA SER A 207 -5.73 18.20 -13.48
C SER A 207 -4.23 18.39 -13.17
N ARG A 208 -3.90 19.40 -12.35
CA ARG A 208 -2.53 19.70 -11.93
C ARG A 208 -1.99 18.62 -10.99
N LEU A 209 -2.80 18.23 -10.00
CA LEU A 209 -2.46 17.14 -9.09
C LEU A 209 -2.29 15.80 -9.83
N HIS A 210 -3.17 15.50 -10.79
CA HIS A 210 -3.06 14.30 -11.62
C HIS A 210 -1.76 14.29 -12.41
N THR A 211 -1.42 15.41 -13.04
CA THR A 211 -0.17 15.58 -13.79
C THR A 211 1.07 15.40 -12.90
N ALA A 212 1.09 16.04 -11.73
CA ALA A 212 2.20 15.93 -10.78
C ALA A 212 2.33 14.52 -10.19
N GLY A 213 1.20 13.89 -9.83
CA GLY A 213 1.17 12.50 -9.38
C GLY A 213 1.66 11.53 -10.45
N LEU A 214 1.34 11.77 -11.72
CA LEU A 214 1.79 10.95 -12.84
C LEU A 214 3.30 11.11 -13.11
N HIS A 215 3.83 12.33 -13.03
CA HIS A 215 5.27 12.56 -13.10
C HIS A 215 6.02 11.91 -11.93
N ALA A 216 5.47 12.00 -10.71
CA ALA A 216 6.00 11.31 -9.54
C ALA A 216 5.98 9.79 -9.72
N PHE A 217 4.91 9.22 -10.30
CA PHE A 217 4.83 7.81 -10.65
C PHE A 217 5.95 7.39 -11.60
N PHE A 218 6.15 8.13 -12.71
CA PHE A 218 7.22 7.81 -13.66
C PHE A 218 8.61 7.90 -13.04
N ARG A 219 8.82 8.87 -12.15
CA ARG A 219 10.06 9.01 -11.40
C ARG A 219 10.28 7.79 -10.49
N LEU A 220 9.28 7.43 -9.67
CA LEU A 220 9.37 6.30 -8.75
C LEU A 220 9.54 4.97 -9.49
N TRP A 221 8.87 4.77 -10.62
CA TRP A 221 9.09 3.62 -11.51
C TRP A 221 10.56 3.48 -11.90
N LYS A 222 11.20 4.58 -12.34
CA LYS A 222 12.60 4.59 -12.75
C LYS A 222 13.55 4.39 -11.58
N VAL A 223 13.33 5.07 -10.46
CA VAL A 223 14.19 5.01 -9.27
C VAL A 223 14.17 3.61 -8.65
N THR A 224 12.99 2.98 -8.58
CA THR A 224 12.84 1.63 -8.03
C THR A 224 13.25 0.52 -9.00
N ARG A 225 13.52 0.86 -10.27
CA ARG A 225 13.73 -0.11 -11.37
C ARG A 225 12.63 -1.17 -11.42
N ALA A 226 11.38 -0.71 -11.29
CA ALA A 226 10.22 -1.57 -11.28
C ALA A 226 9.99 -2.27 -12.63
N GLU A 227 9.54 -3.51 -12.55
CA GLU A 227 9.02 -4.26 -13.69
C GLU A 227 7.48 -4.21 -13.69
N ARG A 228 6.86 -4.71 -14.77
CA ARG A 228 5.39 -4.74 -14.93
C ARG A 228 4.66 -5.37 -13.74
N ASP A 229 5.25 -6.37 -13.10
CA ASP A 229 4.66 -7.06 -11.95
C ASP A 229 4.75 -6.27 -10.64
N ASP A 230 5.66 -5.29 -10.58
CA ASP A 230 5.81 -4.40 -9.42
C ASP A 230 4.89 -3.18 -9.51
N PHE A 231 4.01 -3.12 -10.52
CA PHE A 231 3.15 -1.96 -10.76
C PHE A 231 2.34 -1.55 -9.54
N ASP A 232 1.68 -2.51 -8.88
CA ASP A 232 0.83 -2.21 -7.71
C ASP A 232 1.66 -1.71 -6.53
N LYS A 233 2.91 -2.18 -6.40
CA LYS A 233 3.84 -1.69 -5.37
C LYS A 233 4.23 -0.24 -5.62
N VAL A 234 4.48 0.15 -6.86
CA VAL A 234 4.77 1.54 -7.23
C VAL A 234 3.53 2.43 -7.07
N ALA A 235 2.35 1.93 -7.44
CA ALA A 235 1.08 2.64 -7.23
C ALA A 235 0.85 2.93 -5.74
N GLU A 236 1.14 1.98 -4.87
CA GLU A 236 1.02 2.16 -3.41
C GLU A 236 2.04 3.16 -2.85
N LEU A 237 3.28 3.17 -3.36
CA LEU A 237 4.25 4.21 -2.98
C LEU A 237 3.75 5.60 -3.37
N VAL A 238 3.16 5.75 -4.56
CA VAL A 238 2.61 7.04 -5.00
C VAL A 238 1.38 7.44 -4.18
N ARG A 239 0.56 6.47 -3.75
CA ARG A 239 -0.53 6.71 -2.80
C ARG A 239 -0.01 7.33 -1.51
N ILE A 240 0.99 6.70 -0.88
CA ILE A 240 1.60 7.20 0.35
C ILE A 240 2.22 8.59 0.13
N LEU A 241 2.86 8.82 -1.01
CA LEU A 241 3.42 10.12 -1.38
C LEU A 241 2.34 11.21 -1.48
N ILE A 242 1.22 10.91 -2.16
CA ILE A 242 0.09 11.84 -2.27
C ILE A 242 -0.52 12.09 -0.89
N GLU A 243 -0.71 11.06 -0.06
CA GLU A 243 -1.21 11.21 1.30
C GLU A 243 -0.28 12.08 2.16
N GLN A 244 1.03 11.99 1.99
CA GLN A 244 1.95 12.90 2.68
C GLN A 244 1.88 14.32 2.16
N VAL A 245 2.09 14.54 0.88
CA VAL A 245 2.28 15.89 0.34
C VAL A 245 0.95 16.63 0.26
N VAL A 246 -0.09 15.98 -0.25
CA VAL A 246 -1.44 16.56 -0.41
C VAL A 246 -2.23 16.47 0.88
N GLY A 247 -2.11 15.37 1.64
CA GLY A 247 -2.85 15.19 2.88
C GLY A 247 -2.37 16.07 4.03
N GLN A 248 -1.08 16.43 4.08
CA GLN A 248 -0.54 17.38 5.06
C GLN A 248 -0.56 18.83 4.56
N ALA A 249 -1.05 19.10 3.35
CA ALA A 249 -1.15 20.44 2.82
C ALA A 249 -2.18 21.27 3.59
N THR A 250 -1.79 22.45 4.04
CA THR A 250 -2.73 23.43 4.62
C THR A 250 -3.60 24.04 3.53
N ARG A 251 -4.74 24.64 3.89
CA ARG A 251 -5.64 25.27 2.90
C ARG A 251 -4.99 26.39 2.08
N THR A 252 -3.90 26.98 2.58
CA THR A 252 -3.22 28.12 1.95
C THR A 252 -1.99 27.70 1.15
N LYS A 253 -1.63 26.42 1.15
CA LYS A 253 -0.48 25.91 0.41
C LYS A 253 -0.70 26.12 -1.08
N ASP A 254 0.30 26.68 -1.76
CA ASP A 254 0.19 26.90 -3.21
C ASP A 254 0.28 25.56 -3.94
N VAL A 255 -0.45 25.45 -5.06
CA VAL A 255 -0.43 24.21 -5.84
C VAL A 255 0.93 23.99 -6.51
N GLY A 256 1.68 25.04 -6.87
CA GLY A 256 3.03 24.91 -7.40
C GLY A 256 4.00 24.32 -6.39
N GLU A 257 3.91 24.74 -5.12
CA GLU A 257 4.69 24.14 -4.02
C GLU A 257 4.36 22.65 -3.85
N VAL A 258 3.08 22.27 -3.95
CA VAL A 258 2.65 20.86 -3.90
C VAL A 258 3.22 20.05 -5.07
N GLU A 259 3.22 20.61 -6.28
CA GLU A 259 3.80 19.95 -7.47
C GLU A 259 5.31 19.73 -7.33
N GLU A 260 6.04 20.74 -6.86
CA GLU A 260 7.48 20.67 -6.59
C GLU A 260 7.78 19.63 -5.51
N GLU A 261 7.06 19.64 -4.40
CA GLU A 261 7.23 18.65 -3.33
C GLU A 261 6.95 17.21 -3.81
N LEU A 262 5.90 16.96 -4.60
CA LEU A 262 5.64 15.63 -5.18
C LEU A 262 6.78 15.17 -6.09
N GLN A 263 7.35 16.11 -6.85
CA GLN A 263 8.41 15.82 -7.80
C GLN A 263 9.76 15.56 -7.11
N GLU A 264 10.07 16.27 -6.03
CA GLU A 264 11.36 16.21 -5.35
C GLU A 264 11.40 15.26 -4.14
N TYR A 265 10.26 14.73 -3.70
CA TYR A 265 10.21 13.87 -2.52
C TYR A 265 11.12 12.64 -2.65
N ASP A 266 12.01 12.46 -1.67
CA ASP A 266 13.00 11.38 -1.69
C ASP A 266 12.36 9.98 -1.55
N CYS A 267 12.85 9.03 -2.35
CA CYS A 267 12.34 7.66 -2.34
C CYS A 267 12.72 6.93 -1.04
N THR A 268 13.88 7.22 -0.44
CA THR A 268 14.34 6.59 0.80
C THR A 268 13.43 6.99 1.96
N ARG A 269 13.18 8.30 2.09
CA ARG A 269 12.22 8.84 3.06
C ARG A 269 10.82 8.27 2.87
N LEU A 270 10.37 8.08 1.62
CA LEU A 270 9.07 7.48 1.32
C LEU A 270 8.99 6.02 1.79
N ARG A 271 10.08 5.26 1.63
CA ARG A 271 10.17 3.87 2.11
C ARG A 271 10.19 3.77 3.63
N GLU A 272 10.89 4.68 4.31
CA GLU A 272 10.87 4.77 5.77
C GLU A 272 9.45 5.03 6.29
N LEU A 273 8.74 5.96 5.64
CA LEU A 273 7.34 6.22 5.98
C LEU A 273 6.44 5.00 5.73
N GLN A 274 6.62 4.32 4.60
CA GLN A 274 5.89 3.08 4.31
C GLN A 274 6.09 2.04 5.43
N MET A 275 7.34 1.87 5.88
CA MET A 275 7.66 0.94 6.97
C MET A 275 7.02 1.39 8.30
N SER A 276 7.08 2.68 8.61
CA SER A 276 6.46 3.24 9.82
C SER A 276 4.94 3.11 9.81
N LEU A 277 4.28 3.30 8.67
CA LEU A 277 2.83 3.09 8.55
C LEU A 277 2.46 1.62 8.73
N LEU A 278 3.27 0.70 8.20
CA LEU A 278 3.10 -0.73 8.43
C LEU A 278 3.27 -1.07 9.91
N GLU A 279 4.28 -0.50 10.58
CA GLU A 279 4.51 -0.68 12.02
C GLU A 279 3.36 -0.09 12.86
N LEU A 280 2.84 1.09 12.54
CA LEU A 280 1.70 1.67 13.25
C LEU A 280 0.44 0.82 13.05
N SER A 281 0.19 0.34 11.83
CA SER A 281 -0.93 -0.57 11.56
C SER A 281 -0.77 -1.90 12.31
N PHE A 282 0.47 -2.31 12.56
CA PHE A 282 0.79 -3.43 13.41
C PHE A 282 0.48 -3.09 14.87
N GLU A 283 1.01 -2.02 15.44
CA GLU A 283 0.76 -1.64 16.83
C GLU A 283 -0.72 -1.42 17.15
N ASP A 284 -1.51 -0.85 16.23
CA ASP A 284 -2.95 -0.69 16.43
C ASP A 284 -3.69 -2.03 16.52
N GLN A 285 -3.28 -3.01 15.69
CA GLN A 285 -3.85 -4.36 15.69
C GLN A 285 -3.28 -5.26 16.81
N TRP A 286 -2.03 -5.02 17.22
CA TRP A 286 -1.23 -5.96 18.05
C TRP A 286 -0.87 -5.42 19.43
N GLY A 287 -0.84 -4.11 19.63
CA GLY A 287 -0.48 -3.46 20.90
C GLY A 287 -1.41 -3.89 22.04
N GLN A 288 -2.68 -4.16 21.74
CA GLN A 288 -3.63 -4.70 22.72
C GLN A 288 -3.29 -6.14 23.16
N HIS A 289 -2.72 -6.95 22.26
CA HIS A 289 -2.34 -8.34 22.55
C HIS A 289 -0.96 -8.43 23.22
N ILE A 290 -0.01 -7.55 22.86
CA ILE A 290 1.36 -7.54 23.40
C ILE A 290 1.43 -6.80 24.76
N SER A 291 0.64 -5.74 24.98
CA SER A 291 0.63 -4.99 26.26
C SER A 291 0.07 -5.79 27.44
N VAL A 292 -0.84 -6.74 27.19
CA VAL A 292 -1.33 -7.67 28.22
C VAL A 292 -0.21 -8.58 28.73
N VAL A 293 0.81 -8.85 27.89
CA VAL A 293 1.98 -9.66 28.23
C VAL A 293 3.04 -8.83 28.97
N SER A 294 3.21 -7.54 28.66
CA SER A 294 4.21 -6.67 29.31
C SER A 294 3.81 -6.15 30.70
N ASN A 295 2.52 -6.11 31.04
CA ASN A 295 2.01 -5.75 32.38
C ASN A 295 2.36 -6.76 33.49
N VAL A 296 3.17 -7.78 33.19
CA VAL A 296 3.67 -8.79 34.14
C VAL A 296 5.06 -8.46 34.71
N SER A 297 5.73 -7.38 34.29
CA SER A 297 7.14 -7.15 34.69
C SER A 297 7.40 -5.90 35.55
N ALA A 298 7.79 -6.20 36.80
CA ALA A 298 8.64 -5.45 37.76
C ALA A 298 8.20 -4.07 38.29
N PRO A 299 7.81 -3.94 39.57
CA PRO A 299 7.81 -2.64 40.24
C PRO A 299 9.25 -2.14 40.40
N THR A 300 9.52 -0.95 39.87
CA THR A 300 10.77 -0.20 40.04
C THR A 300 10.79 0.54 41.37
N GLY A 301 11.97 0.56 42.01
CA GLY A 301 12.30 1.46 43.11
C GLY A 301 12.68 0.74 44.41
N ASP A 302 13.98 0.78 44.72
CA ASP A 302 14.52 0.52 46.05
C ASP A 302 13.74 1.30 47.11
N ASP A 303 13.10 0.56 48.03
CA ASP A 303 13.29 0.80 49.47
C ASP A 303 12.84 -0.43 50.25
N GLY A 304 13.69 -0.85 51.18
CA GLY A 304 13.62 -2.16 51.81
C GLY A 304 12.28 -2.47 52.46
N SER A 305 11.63 -3.53 51.99
CA SER A 305 10.88 -4.48 52.82
C SER A 305 10.58 -5.73 52.01
N ALA A 306 11.10 -6.86 52.48
CA ALA A 306 10.83 -8.17 51.94
C ALA A 306 9.32 -8.44 51.90
N SER A 307 8.75 -8.46 50.70
CA SER A 307 7.50 -9.20 50.45
C SER A 307 7.74 -10.14 49.28
N SER A 308 7.82 -11.42 49.64
CA SER A 308 8.15 -12.55 48.77
C SER A 308 7.20 -12.65 47.58
N MET A 309 7.72 -12.40 46.38
CA MET A 309 7.11 -12.82 45.11
C MET A 309 7.40 -14.31 44.84
N SER A 310 7.11 -15.18 45.82
CA SER A 310 7.33 -16.61 45.67
C SER A 310 6.07 -17.28 45.09
N THR A 311 6.12 -17.63 43.81
CA THR A 311 5.21 -18.62 43.19
C THR A 311 5.52 -20.06 43.61
N LEU A 312 6.50 -20.26 44.51
CA LEU A 312 6.95 -21.54 45.02
C LEU A 312 6.49 -21.68 46.48
N GLN A 313 5.35 -22.33 46.71
CA GLN A 313 4.94 -22.72 48.07
C GLN A 313 5.32 -24.18 48.28
N ASN A 314 6.42 -24.40 49.01
CA ASN A 314 6.87 -25.75 49.38
C ASN A 314 5.89 -26.33 50.41
N GLY A 315 5.09 -27.30 49.99
CA GLY A 315 4.05 -27.92 50.81
C GLY A 315 4.62 -29.02 51.70
N THR A 316 5.02 -28.69 52.93
CA THR A 316 5.18 -29.67 54.00
C THR A 316 3.93 -29.65 54.90
N GLY A 317 3.14 -30.73 54.84
CA GLY A 317 1.99 -30.93 55.71
C GLY A 317 2.44 -31.32 57.13
N GLY A 318 1.87 -30.65 58.13
CA GLY A 318 2.02 -31.03 59.54
C GLY A 318 1.49 -29.92 60.47
N GLY A 319 0.27 -30.08 60.98
CA GLY A 319 -0.51 -29.03 61.62
C GLY A 319 0.00 -28.52 62.97
N GLY A 320 -0.30 -27.24 63.22
CA GLY A 320 -0.17 -26.58 64.52
C GLY A 320 -0.97 -25.28 64.54
N LYS A 321 -2.12 -25.28 65.23
CA LYS A 321 -2.97 -24.11 65.48
C LYS A 321 -2.25 -23.13 66.40
N THR A 322 -2.19 -21.83 66.06
CA THR A 322 -2.32 -20.72 67.03
C THR A 322 -2.79 -19.42 66.38
N ASN A 323 -3.72 -18.76 67.06
CA ASN A 323 -4.37 -17.47 66.77
C ASN A 323 -3.39 -16.29 66.62
N GLY A 324 -3.74 -15.35 65.74
CA GLY A 324 -3.14 -14.02 65.69
C GLY A 324 -3.97 -13.07 64.81
N ASN A 325 -4.49 -12.02 65.44
CA ASN A 325 -5.34 -10.97 64.89
C ASN A 325 -4.54 -10.04 63.96
N GLY A 326 -5.02 -9.78 62.73
CA GLY A 326 -4.43 -8.80 61.83
C GLY A 326 -5.09 -8.83 60.45
N GLY A 327 -5.78 -7.75 60.08
CA GLY A 327 -6.47 -7.63 58.80
C GLY A 327 -5.49 -7.56 57.63
N SER A 328 -5.43 -8.62 56.83
CA SER A 328 -4.92 -8.59 55.46
C SER A 328 -5.96 -9.23 54.54
N ALA A 329 -6.21 -8.59 53.40
CA ALA A 329 -7.16 -9.03 52.40
C ALA A 329 -6.87 -10.48 51.97
N PRO A 330 -7.90 -11.29 51.65
CA PRO A 330 -7.70 -12.67 51.21
C PRO A 330 -6.83 -12.68 49.94
N PRO A 331 -5.82 -13.56 49.83
CA PRO A 331 -4.98 -13.63 48.64
C PRO A 331 -5.83 -14.02 47.41
N PRO A 332 -5.49 -13.49 46.22
CA PRO A 332 -6.23 -13.79 44.99
C PRO A 332 -6.21 -15.29 44.73
N LYS A 333 -7.40 -15.88 44.55
CA LYS A 333 -7.54 -17.31 44.25
C LYS A 333 -6.98 -17.56 42.84
N SER A 334 -5.82 -18.21 42.74
CA SER A 334 -5.28 -18.67 41.46
C SER A 334 -6.26 -19.65 40.82
N THR A 335 -6.71 -19.36 39.61
CA THR A 335 -7.67 -20.21 38.89
C THR A 335 -7.02 -21.43 38.22
N THR A 336 -5.69 -21.45 38.11
CA THR A 336 -4.95 -22.49 37.39
C THR A 336 -3.79 -22.98 38.24
N LYS A 337 -3.58 -24.30 38.30
CA LYS A 337 -2.51 -24.97 39.05
C LYS A 337 -1.66 -25.78 38.07
N ILE A 338 -0.35 -25.59 38.09
CA ILE A 338 0.61 -26.38 37.31
C ILE A 338 1.40 -27.25 38.29
N THR A 339 1.47 -28.56 38.07
CA THR A 339 2.22 -29.48 38.92
C THR A 339 3.28 -30.21 38.10
N VAL A 340 4.52 -30.11 38.56
CA VAL A 340 5.70 -30.75 37.97
C VAL A 340 5.98 -32.02 38.75
N TYR A 341 6.05 -33.14 38.02
CA TYR A 341 6.33 -34.45 38.55
C TYR A 341 7.75 -34.87 38.16
N SER A 342 8.43 -35.63 39.02
CA SER A 342 9.55 -36.46 38.60
C SER A 342 9.28 -37.91 38.95
N TYR A 343 9.99 -38.81 38.27
CA TYR A 343 10.03 -40.21 38.66
C TYR A 343 10.91 -40.37 39.90
N VAL A 344 10.45 -41.21 40.83
CA VAL A 344 11.20 -41.59 42.03
C VAL A 344 12.45 -42.40 41.66
N ASP A 345 12.36 -43.21 40.61
CA ASP A 345 13.47 -43.96 40.00
C ASP A 345 13.57 -43.65 38.49
N ALA A 346 14.38 -42.65 38.15
CA ALA A 346 14.55 -42.19 36.76
C ALA A 346 15.08 -43.29 35.81
N GLU A 347 15.89 -44.23 36.31
CA GLU A 347 16.44 -45.33 35.51
C GLU A 347 15.41 -46.43 35.18
N GLU A 348 14.41 -46.63 36.04
CA GLU A 348 13.36 -47.63 35.83
C GLU A 348 12.26 -47.09 34.91
N ALA A 349 11.97 -45.78 35.01
CA ALA A 349 11.10 -45.05 34.09
C ALA A 349 11.61 -45.06 32.65
N ALA A 350 12.93 -44.92 32.44
CA ALA A 350 13.55 -44.97 31.11
C ALA A 350 13.46 -46.36 30.44
N ARG A 351 13.26 -47.43 31.22
CA ARG A 351 13.08 -48.81 30.72
C ARG A 351 11.61 -49.20 30.51
N GLY A 352 10.65 -48.28 30.74
CA GLY A 352 9.23 -48.50 30.50
C GLY A 352 8.48 -49.28 31.59
N GLY A 353 9.04 -49.40 32.79
CA GLY A 353 8.31 -49.93 33.96
C GLY A 353 7.32 -48.92 34.54
N GLU A 354 6.35 -49.38 35.34
CA GLU A 354 5.44 -48.51 36.13
C GLU A 354 6.21 -47.73 37.20
N ALA A 355 6.99 -46.73 36.78
CA ALA A 355 7.73 -45.86 37.67
C ALA A 355 6.76 -44.91 38.39
N ARG A 356 6.85 -44.86 39.72
CA ARG A 356 6.01 -43.97 40.54
C ARG A 356 6.43 -42.52 40.31
N GLU A 357 5.46 -41.69 39.91
CA GLU A 357 5.62 -40.25 39.77
C GLU A 357 5.39 -39.54 41.12
N GLN A 358 6.29 -38.64 41.49
CA GLN A 358 6.18 -37.79 42.68
C GLN A 358 6.13 -36.31 42.26
N ALA A 359 5.13 -35.59 42.76
CA ALA A 359 5.03 -34.14 42.55
C ALA A 359 6.17 -33.44 43.30
N ILE A 360 7.07 -32.79 42.57
CA ILE A 360 8.19 -32.02 43.15
C ILE A 360 7.78 -30.57 43.36
N LEU A 361 7.05 -30.00 42.40
CA LEU A 361 6.77 -28.58 42.41
C LEU A 361 5.34 -28.28 41.97
N THR A 362 4.68 -27.37 42.67
CA THR A 362 3.37 -26.86 42.27
C THR A 362 3.44 -25.34 42.15
N LEU A 363 3.04 -24.83 40.99
CA LEU A 363 2.94 -23.42 40.67
C LEU A 363 1.46 -23.00 40.62
N TYR A 364 1.20 -21.76 41.05
CA TYR A 364 -0.13 -21.14 41.07
C TYR A 364 -0.11 -19.83 40.29
N PRO A 365 -0.14 -19.88 38.94
CA PRO A 365 -0.19 -18.69 38.11
C PRO A 365 -1.44 -17.84 38.38
N LEU A 366 -1.26 -16.52 38.32
CA LEU A 366 -2.29 -15.53 38.67
C LEU A 366 -3.36 -15.37 37.59
N ASN A 367 -3.05 -15.68 36.33
CA ASN A 367 -3.96 -15.59 35.20
C ASN A 367 -3.67 -16.71 34.16
N HIS A 368 -4.57 -16.90 33.19
CA HIS A 368 -4.46 -17.95 32.17
C HIS A 368 -3.30 -17.73 31.19
N SER A 369 -3.00 -16.47 30.85
CA SER A 369 -1.86 -16.12 29.96
C SER A 369 -0.54 -16.56 30.57
N LEU A 370 -0.30 -16.18 31.83
CA LEU A 370 0.88 -16.53 32.59
C LEU A 370 0.99 -18.05 32.80
N ALA A 371 -0.14 -18.73 33.00
CA ALA A 371 -0.16 -20.18 33.06
C ALA A 371 0.31 -20.81 31.74
N SER A 372 -0.12 -20.25 30.61
CA SER A 372 0.24 -20.72 29.27
C SER A 372 1.71 -20.44 28.96
N GLU A 373 2.22 -19.27 29.33
CA GLU A 373 3.63 -18.88 29.20
C GLU A 373 4.55 -19.79 30.03
N TRP A 374 4.22 -20.04 31.30
CA TRP A 374 5.02 -20.93 32.15
C TRP A 374 4.99 -22.38 31.65
N LEU A 375 3.83 -22.88 31.23
CA LEU A 375 3.69 -24.24 30.75
C LEU A 375 4.50 -24.45 29.46
N ASP A 376 4.28 -23.60 28.46
CA ASP A 376 4.98 -23.73 27.17
C ASP A 376 6.47 -23.38 27.28
N GLY A 377 6.85 -22.44 28.15
CA GLY A 377 8.26 -22.14 28.44
C GLY A 377 8.98 -23.33 29.09
N LEU A 378 8.35 -24.02 30.05
CA LEU A 378 8.91 -25.24 30.65
C LEU A 378 9.00 -26.39 29.63
N LEU A 379 8.01 -26.53 28.75
CA LEU A 379 8.03 -27.51 27.67
C LEU A 379 9.18 -27.21 26.68
N MET A 380 9.39 -25.94 26.32
CA MET A 380 10.49 -25.54 25.44
C MET A 380 11.86 -25.85 26.05
N LEU A 381 12.05 -25.64 27.36
CA LEU A 381 13.29 -26.02 28.06
C LEU A 381 13.54 -27.53 28.04
N LEU A 382 12.48 -28.33 27.95
CA LEU A 382 12.52 -29.78 27.80
C LEU A 382 12.62 -30.22 26.32
N ASN A 383 12.87 -29.29 25.39
CA ASN A 383 12.85 -29.51 23.94
C ASN A 383 11.53 -30.09 23.41
N GLN A 384 10.42 -29.81 24.09
CA GLN A 384 9.07 -30.17 23.65
C GLN A 384 8.39 -28.98 22.99
N GLN A 385 7.46 -29.27 22.06
CA GLN A 385 6.72 -28.22 21.37
C GLN A 385 5.71 -27.54 22.32
N PRO A 386 5.50 -26.22 22.18
CA PRO A 386 4.47 -25.52 22.93
C PRO A 386 3.07 -26.07 22.57
N ILE A 387 2.21 -26.23 23.58
CA ILE A 387 0.92 -26.91 23.43
C ILE A 387 -0.26 -25.96 23.63
N THR A 388 -0.06 -24.80 24.24
CA THR A 388 -1.19 -23.92 24.53
C THR A 388 -1.69 -23.22 23.26
N SER A 389 -2.99 -22.95 23.21
CA SER A 389 -3.59 -22.27 22.06
C SER A 389 -3.07 -20.84 21.90
N ASP A 390 -2.67 -20.19 22.98
CA ASP A 390 -2.29 -18.79 22.96
C ASP A 390 -0.88 -18.63 22.37
N THR A 391 0.07 -19.50 22.75
CA THR A 391 1.40 -19.56 22.10
C THR A 391 1.29 -19.98 20.64
N ASN A 392 0.43 -20.97 20.31
CA ASN A 392 0.23 -21.39 18.92
C ASN A 392 -0.35 -20.28 18.04
N LYS A 393 -1.26 -19.43 18.56
CA LYS A 393 -1.75 -18.24 17.85
C LYS A 393 -0.61 -17.26 17.58
N LEU A 394 0.24 -16.98 18.57
CA LEU A 394 1.39 -16.09 18.41
C LEU A 394 2.39 -16.61 17.37
N VAL A 395 2.69 -17.91 17.39
CA VAL A 395 3.61 -18.54 16.43
C VAL A 395 3.06 -18.52 15.00
N ALA A 396 1.79 -18.90 14.82
CA ALA A 396 1.13 -18.84 13.50
C ALA A 396 1.12 -17.42 12.94
N LEU A 397 0.98 -16.43 13.81
CA LEU A 397 0.97 -15.04 13.43
C LEU A 397 2.33 -14.51 12.99
N VAL A 398 3.38 -14.74 13.80
CA VAL A 398 4.75 -14.35 13.45
C VAL A 398 5.18 -15.04 12.16
N SER A 399 4.72 -16.27 11.95
CA SER A 399 4.94 -17.00 10.69
C SER A 399 4.24 -16.33 9.50
N ASP A 400 2.97 -15.96 9.61
CA ASP A 400 2.19 -15.34 8.51
C ASP A 400 2.73 -13.96 8.13
N TYR A 401 3.10 -13.12 9.10
CA TYR A 401 3.67 -11.81 8.81
C TYR A 401 5.14 -11.86 8.39
N GLY A 402 5.94 -12.76 8.96
CA GLY A 402 7.29 -13.04 8.47
C GLY A 402 7.29 -13.51 7.02
N LEU A 403 6.27 -14.27 6.62
CA LEU A 403 6.02 -14.65 5.24
C LEU A 403 5.61 -13.44 4.39
N LYS A 404 4.68 -12.59 4.85
CA LYS A 404 4.26 -11.36 4.13
C LYS A 404 5.39 -10.37 3.91
N ILE A 405 6.26 -10.15 4.90
CA ILE A 405 7.43 -9.27 4.78
C ILE A 405 8.44 -9.87 3.79
N ARG A 406 8.66 -11.18 3.82
CA ARG A 406 9.52 -11.86 2.84
C ARG A 406 8.90 -11.83 1.44
N LEU A 407 7.58 -11.99 1.32
CA LEU A 407 6.81 -11.90 0.08
C LEU A 407 6.85 -10.50 -0.55
N LEU A 408 7.02 -9.45 0.27
CA LEU A 408 7.25 -8.08 -0.22
C LEU A 408 8.51 -7.98 -1.11
N ASN A 409 9.51 -8.84 -0.85
CA ASN A 409 10.73 -8.98 -1.63
C ASN A 409 10.68 -10.09 -2.70
N VAL A 410 9.61 -10.87 -2.77
CA VAL A 410 9.48 -11.94 -3.77
C VAL A 410 8.73 -11.39 -4.99
N ARG A 411 9.35 -11.49 -6.17
CA ARG A 411 8.66 -11.28 -7.45
C ARG A 411 7.61 -12.39 -7.59
N VAL A 412 6.34 -12.01 -7.70
CA VAL A 412 5.19 -12.94 -7.68
C VAL A 412 5.29 -14.01 -8.78
N GLU A 413 5.97 -13.72 -9.90
CA GLU A 413 6.24 -14.69 -10.96
C GLU A 413 7.18 -15.85 -10.57
N ALA A 414 8.13 -15.66 -9.64
CA ALA A 414 9.07 -16.71 -9.23
C ALA A 414 8.40 -17.85 -8.42
N VAL A 415 7.18 -17.62 -7.92
CA VAL A 415 6.40 -18.61 -7.16
C VAL A 415 5.61 -19.53 -8.09
N TYR A 416 5.22 -19.06 -9.28
CA TYR A 416 4.42 -19.82 -10.25
C TYR A 416 5.23 -20.36 -11.43
N GLN A 417 6.39 -19.75 -11.71
CA GLN A 417 7.41 -20.39 -12.54
C GLN A 417 8.12 -21.40 -11.64
N GLY A 418 7.81 -22.70 -11.82
CA GLY A 418 8.67 -23.75 -11.28
C GLY A 418 10.13 -23.48 -11.66
N PRO A 419 11.12 -24.00 -10.91
CA PRO A 419 12.53 -23.76 -11.19
C PRO A 419 12.80 -23.99 -12.68
N PRO A 420 13.43 -23.04 -13.41
CA PRO A 420 13.67 -23.21 -14.84
C PRO A 420 14.34 -24.57 -15.07
N PRO A 421 14.03 -25.30 -16.17
CA PRO A 421 14.57 -26.63 -16.40
C PRO A 421 16.12 -26.59 -16.33
N GLY A 422 16.69 -27.17 -15.27
CA GLY A 422 18.13 -27.10 -14.94
C GLY A 422 18.49 -26.34 -13.65
N ALA A 423 17.56 -25.60 -13.05
CA ALA A 423 17.77 -24.92 -11.77
C ALA A 423 17.96 -25.94 -10.64
N GLY A 424 19.13 -25.89 -10.00
CA GLY A 424 19.55 -26.85 -8.97
C GLY A 424 20.40 -28.00 -9.50
N VAL A 425 20.64 -28.10 -10.81
CA VAL A 425 21.69 -28.98 -11.34
C VAL A 425 23.02 -28.31 -10.98
N VAL A 426 23.69 -28.85 -9.96
CA VAL A 426 25.09 -28.51 -9.68
C VAL A 426 25.87 -28.84 -10.96
N PRO A 427 26.50 -27.86 -11.63
CA PRO A 427 27.30 -28.12 -12.82
C PRO A 427 28.33 -29.21 -12.51
N SER A 428 28.54 -30.13 -13.46
CA SER A 428 29.60 -31.13 -13.34
C SER A 428 30.92 -30.43 -13.05
N ARG A 429 31.74 -31.03 -12.20
CA ARG A 429 33.07 -30.50 -11.82
C ARG A 429 34.08 -30.48 -13.00
N GLU A 430 33.65 -30.86 -14.19
CA GLU A 430 34.43 -30.82 -15.43
C GLU A 430 34.45 -29.37 -15.96
N GLY A 431 35.64 -28.79 -16.11
CA GLY A 431 35.83 -27.40 -16.53
C GLY A 431 35.96 -26.39 -15.38
N LEU A 432 36.14 -26.84 -14.13
CA LEU A 432 36.42 -25.93 -12.99
C LEU A 432 37.82 -25.29 -13.07
N ASP A 433 38.67 -25.77 -13.97
CA ASP A 433 40.03 -25.27 -14.20
C ASP A 433 40.09 -24.11 -15.21
N ASP A 434 38.96 -23.74 -15.82
CA ASP A 434 38.85 -22.56 -16.67
C ASP A 434 38.51 -21.32 -15.82
N ASP A 435 39.07 -20.16 -16.19
CA ASP A 435 38.84 -18.90 -15.49
C ASP A 435 37.35 -18.48 -15.61
N TYR A 436 36.60 -18.60 -14.51
CA TYR A 436 35.24 -18.06 -14.42
C TYR A 436 35.30 -16.57 -14.10
N TYR A 437 34.74 -15.75 -14.98
CA TYR A 437 34.56 -14.32 -14.73
C TYR A 437 33.09 -14.02 -14.44
N TYR A 438 32.83 -13.18 -13.43
CA TYR A 438 31.55 -12.51 -13.28
C TYR A 438 31.53 -11.33 -14.26
N GLU A 439 30.56 -11.28 -15.18
CA GLU A 439 30.27 -10.02 -15.88
C GLU A 439 29.81 -9.01 -14.84
N LEU A 440 30.61 -7.97 -14.65
CA LEU A 440 30.37 -6.85 -13.73
C LEU A 440 29.36 -5.86 -14.30
#